data_AF-A0A401M5F4-F1
#
_entry.id   AF-A0A401M5F4-F1
#
_cell.length_a   1.000
_cell.length_b   1.000
_cell.length_c   1.000
_cell.angle_alpha   90.00
_cell.angle_beta   90.00
_cell.angle_gamma   90.00
#
_symmetry.space_group_name_H-M   'P 1'
#
loop_
_entity.id
_entity.type
_entity.pdbx_description
1 polymer ?
#
loop_
_entity_poly.entity_id
_entity_poly.type
_entity_poly.pdbx_seq_one_letter_code
_entity_poly.pdbx_strand_id
1 'polypeptide(L)'
;MDNLSAHTGSDIRRWAKKNKVELCFTPTYASWANPIEAHFGPLRQFTLANSNHRSHPAQTWALHRYLRGRNAHARHPDVLAAQRKERTRIHSEKGIRWGGRPALVA
;
A
#
# COMPACT_ATOMS: atom_id res chain seq x y z
N MET A 1 -0.62 10.41 0.18
CA MET A 1 -0.12 9.71 -1.02
C MET A 1 1.39 9.84 -1.05
N ASP A 2 2.11 8.94 -1.71
CA ASP A 2 3.55 9.10 -1.89
C ASP A 2 3.88 10.27 -2.85
N ASN A 3 5.12 10.72 -2.81
CA ASN A 3 5.59 11.90 -3.52
C ASN A 3 6.23 11.58 -4.88
N LEU A 4 5.81 10.48 -5.52
CA LEU A 4 6.28 10.10 -6.86
C LEU A 4 6.05 11.25 -7.85
N SER A 5 6.98 11.47 -8.78
CA SER A 5 6.90 12.58 -9.75
C SER A 5 5.57 12.58 -10.51
N ALA A 6 5.07 11.40 -10.89
CA ALA A 6 3.78 11.21 -11.55
C ALA A 6 2.60 11.82 -10.78
N HIS A 7 2.69 11.91 -9.46
CA HIS A 7 1.64 12.43 -8.58
C HIS A 7 1.64 13.95 -8.42
N THR A 8 2.71 14.60 -8.85
CA THR A 8 2.89 16.06 -8.68
C THR A 8 2.75 16.85 -9.97
N GLY A 9 2.37 16.16 -11.06
CA GLY A 9 2.19 16.74 -12.39
C GLY A 9 1.13 17.83 -12.45
N SER A 10 1.26 18.71 -13.44
CA SER A 10 0.38 19.86 -13.68
C SER A 10 -1.08 19.44 -13.84
N ASP A 11 -1.35 18.34 -14.52
CA ASP A 11 -2.72 17.83 -14.75
C ASP A 11 -3.39 17.36 -13.45
N ILE A 12 -2.65 16.66 -12.59
CA ILE A 12 -3.18 16.22 -11.28
C ILE A 12 -3.47 17.42 -10.39
N ARG A 13 -2.56 18.41 -10.33
CA ARG A 13 -2.78 19.63 -9.54
C ARG A 13 -3.98 20.44 -10.06
N ARG A 14 -4.14 20.53 -11.38
CA ARG A 14 -5.28 21.19 -12.01
C ARG A 14 -6.59 20.49 -11.65
N TRP A 15 -6.60 19.16 -11.74
CA TRP A 15 -7.75 18.36 -11.35
C TRP A 15 -8.07 18.52 -9.86
N ALA A 16 -7.07 18.48 -8.99
CA ALA A 16 -7.26 18.63 -7.54
C ALA A 16 -7.86 20.00 -7.19
N LYS A 17 -7.34 21.09 -7.79
CA LYS A 17 -7.91 22.43 -7.64
C LYS A 17 -9.36 22.51 -8.11
N LYS A 18 -9.67 21.94 -9.28
CA LYS A 18 -11.04 21.92 -9.83
C LYS A 18 -12.02 21.17 -8.92
N ASN A 19 -11.58 20.08 -8.29
CA ASN A 19 -12.42 19.22 -7.46
C ASN A 19 -12.35 19.53 -5.96
N LYS A 20 -11.70 20.64 -5.56
CA LYS A 20 -11.51 21.03 -4.15
C LYS A 20 -10.84 19.93 -3.31
N VAL A 21 -9.88 19.23 -3.90
CA VAL A 21 -9.10 18.18 -3.25
C VAL A 21 -7.74 18.73 -2.84
N GLU A 22 -7.37 18.53 -1.58
CA GLU A 22 -6.02 18.81 -1.08
C GLU A 22 -5.12 17.58 -1.21
N LEU A 23 -3.90 17.77 -1.72
CA LEU A 23 -2.94 16.70 -1.91
C LEU A 23 -1.95 16.66 -0.73
N CYS A 24 -2.10 15.69 0.16
CA CYS A 24 -1.17 15.47 1.28
C CYS A 24 -0.15 14.39 0.90
N PHE A 25 1.11 14.81 0.73
CA PHE A 25 2.21 13.92 0.37
C PHE A 25 2.95 13.41 1.60
N THR A 26 3.29 12.12 1.60
CA THR A 26 4.22 11.56 2.59
C THR A 26 5.64 12.00 2.24
N PRO A 27 6.52 12.21 3.24
CA PRO A 27 7.93 12.47 3.00
C PRO A 27 8.59 11.37 2.17
N THR A 28 9.70 11.71 1.49
CA THR A 28 10.51 10.73 0.76
C THR A 28 10.98 9.62 1.71
N TYR A 29 10.90 8.37 1.26
CA TYR A 29 11.27 7.18 2.04
C TYR A 29 10.44 6.97 3.31
N ALA A 30 9.19 7.46 3.34
CA ALA A 30 8.25 7.25 4.42
C ALA A 30 7.07 6.35 3.98
N SER A 31 7.36 5.20 3.34
CA SER A 31 6.36 4.14 3.05
C SER A 31 5.54 3.78 4.29
N TRP A 32 6.17 3.77 5.45
CA TRP A 32 5.54 3.51 6.74
C TRP A 32 4.45 4.50 7.16
N ALA A 33 4.46 5.71 6.59
CA ALA A 33 3.44 6.72 6.81
C ALA A 33 2.30 6.64 5.79
N ASN A 34 2.43 5.83 4.74
CA ASN A 34 1.41 5.69 3.69
C ASN A 34 0.38 4.61 4.08
N PRO A 35 -0.89 4.97 4.40
CA PRO A 35 -1.85 4.01 4.96
C PRO A 35 -2.23 2.86 4.03
N ILE A 36 -2.10 3.04 2.71
CA ILE A 36 -2.44 2.00 1.72
C ILE A 36 -1.45 0.83 1.74
N GLU A 37 -0.20 1.06 2.16
CA GLU A 37 0.87 0.05 2.13
C GLU A 37 0.52 -1.18 2.97
N ALA A 38 -0.12 -0.97 4.13
CA ALA A 38 -0.56 -2.03 5.03
C ALA A 38 -1.56 -3.01 4.41
N HIS A 39 -2.20 -2.63 3.30
CA HIS A 39 -3.16 -3.48 2.59
C HIS A 39 -2.50 -4.37 1.54
N PHE A 40 -1.34 -4.00 1.02
CA PHE A 40 -0.72 -4.74 -0.08
C PHE A 40 -0.10 -6.07 0.37
N GLY A 41 0.43 -6.18 1.59
CA GLY A 41 0.94 -7.45 2.11
C GLY A 41 -0.10 -8.58 2.06
N PRO A 42 -1.26 -8.44 2.72
CA PRO A 42 -2.35 -9.41 2.65
C PRO A 42 -2.82 -9.67 1.23
N LEU A 43 -2.99 -8.62 0.40
CA LEU A 43 -3.40 -8.78 -0.99
C LEU A 43 -2.43 -9.67 -1.76
N ARG A 44 -1.12 -9.42 -1.66
CA ARG A 44 -0.09 -10.27 -2.29
C ARG A 44 -0.14 -11.70 -1.76
N GLN A 45 -0.26 -11.88 -0.45
CA GLN A 45 -0.32 -13.20 0.18
C GLN A 45 -1.49 -14.04 -0.34
N PHE A 46 -2.69 -13.46 -0.45
CA PHE A 46 -3.89 -14.22 -0.81
C PHE A 46 -4.12 -14.36 -2.32
N THR A 47 -3.46 -13.53 -3.15
CA THR A 47 -3.75 -13.49 -4.60
C THR A 47 -2.56 -13.78 -5.48
N LEU A 48 -1.33 -13.54 -5.01
CA LEU A 48 -0.11 -13.62 -5.81
C LEU A 48 0.86 -14.68 -5.30
N ALA A 49 1.02 -14.83 -3.99
CA ALA A 49 1.96 -15.76 -3.40
C ALA A 49 1.65 -17.20 -3.85
N ASN A 50 2.67 -17.88 -4.38
CA ASN A 50 2.57 -19.26 -4.89
C ASN A 50 1.46 -19.49 -5.92
N SER A 51 1.08 -18.44 -6.68
CA SER A 51 0.07 -18.53 -7.74
C SER A 51 0.72 -18.47 -9.12
N ASN A 52 0.11 -19.16 -10.09
CA ASN A 52 0.47 -19.07 -11.51
C ASN A 52 -0.79 -18.79 -12.34
N HIS A 53 -1.13 -17.51 -12.48
CA HIS A 53 -2.30 -17.09 -13.25
C HIS A 53 -2.02 -17.25 -14.74
N ARG A 54 -2.92 -17.94 -15.45
CA ARG A 54 -2.78 -18.21 -16.89
C ARG A 54 -2.85 -16.96 -17.78
N SER A 55 -3.29 -15.82 -17.24
CA SER A 55 -3.40 -14.56 -17.95
C SER A 55 -3.55 -13.37 -16.99
N HIS A 56 -3.27 -12.16 -17.47
CA HIS A 56 -3.50 -10.93 -16.69
C HIS A 56 -4.98 -10.74 -16.27
N PRO A 57 -5.99 -10.97 -17.14
CA PRO A 57 -7.38 -10.92 -16.69
C PRO A 57 -7.68 -11.87 -15.54
N ALA A 58 -7.16 -13.11 -15.58
CA ALA A 58 -7.38 -14.08 -14.49
C ALA A 58 -6.79 -13.58 -13.16
N GLN A 59 -5.60 -12.97 -13.19
CA GLN A 59 -4.99 -12.33 -12.03
C GLN A 59 -5.85 -11.15 -11.52
N THR A 60 -6.34 -10.28 -12.42
CA THR A 60 -7.25 -9.17 -12.06
C THR A 60 -8.53 -9.68 -11.40
N TRP A 61 -9.12 -10.76 -11.91
CA TRP A 61 -10.30 -11.39 -11.31
C TRP A 61 -10.02 -11.93 -9.91
N ALA A 62 -8.87 -12.56 -9.69
CA ALA A 62 -8.45 -13.03 -8.37
C ALA A 62 -8.30 -11.87 -7.38
N LEU A 63 -7.67 -10.76 -7.80
CA LEU A 63 -7.55 -9.53 -7.03
C LEU A 63 -8.91 -8.96 -6.64
N HIS A 64 -9.83 -8.81 -7.61
CA HIS A 64 -11.17 -8.29 -7.35
C HIS A 64 -12.01 -9.22 -6.47
N ARG A 65 -11.89 -10.54 -6.63
CA ARG A 65 -12.55 -11.53 -5.77
C ARG A 65 -12.06 -11.39 -4.33
N TYR A 66 -10.76 -11.29 -4.12
CA TYR A 66 -10.18 -11.07 -2.80
C TYR A 66 -10.67 -9.74 -2.18
N LEU A 67 -10.63 -8.63 -2.92
CA LEU A 67 -11.08 -7.34 -2.40
C LEU A 67 -12.54 -7.35 -1.97
N ARG A 68 -13.43 -7.94 -2.78
CA ARG A 68 -14.85 -8.11 -2.44
C ARG A 68 -15.02 -8.99 -1.19
N GLY A 69 -14.35 -10.14 -1.15
CA GLY A 69 -14.40 -11.06 -0.01
C GLY A 69 -13.90 -10.41 1.28
N ARG A 70 -12.75 -9.73 1.22
CA ARG A 70 -12.13 -9.02 2.35
C ARG A 70 -13.04 -7.91 2.88
N ASN A 71 -13.67 -7.13 2.00
CA ASN A 71 -14.54 -6.04 2.41
C ASN A 71 -15.85 -6.56 3.03
N ALA A 72 -16.39 -7.68 2.52
CA ALA A 72 -17.55 -8.34 3.12
C ALA A 72 -17.23 -9.00 4.48
N HIS A 73 -15.99 -9.47 4.67
CA HIS A 73 -15.55 -10.18 5.87
C HIS A 73 -14.36 -9.49 6.55
N ALA A 74 -14.51 -8.20 6.83
CA ALA A 74 -13.42 -7.36 7.35
C ALA A 74 -12.79 -7.87 8.67
N ARG A 75 -13.52 -8.68 9.43
CA ARG A 75 -13.09 -9.25 10.72
C ARG A 75 -12.60 -10.71 10.62
N HIS A 76 -12.43 -11.25 9.41
CA HIS A 76 -11.92 -12.61 9.25
C HIS A 76 -10.52 -12.74 9.91
N PRO A 77 -10.30 -13.75 10.77
CA PRO A 77 -9.09 -13.85 11.58
C PRO A 77 -7.81 -13.85 10.74
N ASP A 78 -7.77 -14.58 9.63
CA ASP A 78 -6.58 -14.64 8.76
C ASP A 78 -6.26 -13.30 8.08
N VAL A 79 -7.31 -12.54 7.70
CA VAL A 79 -7.15 -11.21 7.11
C VAL A 79 -6.56 -10.26 8.15
N LEU A 80 -7.08 -10.31 9.39
CA LEU A 80 -6.57 -9.48 10.48
C LEU A 80 -5.13 -9.86 10.85
N ALA A 81 -4.81 -11.15 10.91
CA ALA A 81 -3.47 -11.64 11.19
C ALA A 81 -2.47 -11.17 10.12
N ALA A 82 -2.81 -11.34 8.84
CA ALA A 82 -1.97 -10.87 7.73
C ALA A 82 -1.77 -9.34 7.77
N GLN A 83 -2.84 -8.57 8.05
CA GLN A 83 -2.75 -7.11 8.16
C GLN A 83 -1.89 -6.65 9.34
N ARG A 84 -1.95 -7.35 10.49
CA ARG A 84 -1.11 -7.04 11.65
C ARG A 84 0.36 -7.29 11.33
N LYS A 85 0.66 -8.45 10.73
CA LYS A 85 2.02 -8.80 10.30
C LYS A 85 2.60 -7.75 9.34
N GLU A 86 1.83 -7.35 8.33
CA GLU A 86 2.28 -6.35 7.36
C GLU A 86 2.45 -4.96 8.00
N ARG A 87 1.56 -4.56 8.92
CA ARG A 87 1.73 -3.31 9.67
C ARG A 87 3.00 -3.30 10.52
N THR A 88 3.30 -4.39 11.22
CA THR A 88 4.56 -4.52 11.98
C THR A 88 5.77 -4.42 11.07
N ARG A 89 5.74 -5.11 9.92
CA ARG A 89 6.82 -5.04 8.91
C ARG A 89 7.04 -3.61 8.42
N ILE A 90 5.97 -2.94 8.00
CA ILE A 90 6.02 -1.56 7.51
C ILE A 90 6.50 -0.60 8.59
N HIS A 91 6.00 -0.74 9.84
CA HIS A 91 6.43 0.15 10.92
C HIS A 91 7.90 -0.04 11.30
N SER A 92 8.45 -1.24 11.09
CA SER A 92 9.89 -1.49 11.29
C SER A 92 10.79 -0.73 10.31
N GLU A 93 10.24 -0.25 9.18
CA GLU A 93 10.97 0.61 8.23
C GLU A 93 11.18 2.03 8.78
N LYS A 94 10.45 2.42 9.83
CA LYS A 94 10.59 3.73 10.46
C LYS A 94 11.98 3.86 11.08
N GLY A 95 12.71 4.90 10.68
CA GLY A 95 14.05 5.16 11.19
C GLY A 95 15.16 4.36 10.50
N ILE A 96 14.85 3.58 9.46
CA ILE A 96 15.85 2.96 8.60
C ILE A 96 16.17 3.93 7.45
N ARG A 97 17.45 4.32 7.32
CA ARG A 97 17.93 5.04 6.13
C ARG A 97 18.26 4.05 5.01
N TRP A 98 18.26 4.56 3.78
CA TRP A 98 18.80 3.87 2.61
C TRP A 98 20.20 3.31 2.91
N GLY A 99 20.43 2.03 2.59
CA GLY A 99 21.65 1.29 2.97
C GLY A 99 21.57 0.56 4.32
N GLY A 100 20.40 0.48 4.96
CA GLY A 100 20.16 -0.32 6.17
C GLY A 100 20.70 0.29 7.46
N ARG A 101 21.14 1.55 7.43
CA ARG A 101 21.71 2.23 8.61
C ARG A 101 20.58 2.85 9.44
N PRO A 102 20.60 2.72 10.78
CA PRO A 102 19.68 3.43 11.65
C PRO A 102 19.83 4.95 11.46
N ALA A 103 18.72 5.68 11.48
CA ALA A 103 18.73 7.12 11.61
C ALA A 103 19.39 7.48 12.96
N LEU A 104 20.36 8.40 12.93
CA LEU A 104 20.99 8.90 14.15
C LEU A 104 19.90 9.46 15.06
N VAL A 105 19.88 8.99 16.30
CA VAL A 105 19.04 9.56 17.37
C VAL A 105 19.61 10.95 17.65
N ALA A 106 18.79 11.98 17.46
CA ALA A 106 19.12 13.36 17.81
C ALA A 106 19.09 13.56 19.32
#